data_AF-A0A6A6G136-F1
#
_entry.id   AF-A0A6A6G136-F1
#
_cell.length_a   1.000
_cell.length_b   1.000
_cell.length_c   1.000
_cell.angle_alpha   90.00
_cell.angle_beta   90.00
_cell.angle_gamma   90.00
#
_symmetry.space_group_name_H-M   'P 1'
#
loop_
_entity.id
_entity.type
_entity.pdbx_description
1 polymer ?
#
loop_
_entity_poly.entity_id
_entity_poly.type
_entity_poly.pdbx_seq_one_letter_code
_entity_poly.pdbx_strand_id
1 'polypeptide(L)'
;MPPTPLFLVSAEVRLDAVEVFFRSNRFCILPFTSQDLHLGCHPVEDLMQPLPIRSFLRSTVPDLGLPHLRFIELAFGPVRMNNALHAQLPDFYNKLTTEVTFIKEHLHLGRLTLVVHMADLCHHSAFIPTRAAVPDKVLRRVGTMYEIIGKRLASLSGLKCFYAFLAEPLRWSIEREASTDEGEELIRDLKSAKEIDMERLVMGDDYVAVDHGKLQYIQSAWYVKNEGWDEIYG
;
A
#
# COMPACT_ATOMS: atom_id res chain seq x y z
N MET A 1 -4.39 -11.08 -29.19
CA MET A 1 -3.15 -11.07 -29.98
C MET A 1 -2.02 -10.62 -29.06
N PRO A 2 -0.92 -11.36 -28.91
CA PRO A 2 0.26 -10.84 -28.24
C PRO A 2 0.80 -9.66 -29.06
N PRO A 3 1.30 -8.58 -28.42
CA PRO A 3 1.86 -7.45 -29.14
C PRO A 3 3.04 -7.93 -29.99
N THR A 4 2.94 -7.71 -31.30
CA THR A 4 4.00 -8.03 -32.26
C THR A 4 5.18 -7.09 -31.99
N PRO A 5 6.41 -7.59 -31.80
CA PRO A 5 7.56 -6.73 -31.65
C PRO A 5 7.71 -5.93 -32.96
N LEU A 6 7.65 -4.60 -32.86
CA LEU A 6 8.07 -3.72 -33.94
C LEU A 6 9.60 -3.86 -34.06
N PHE A 7 10.05 -4.88 -34.78
CA PHE A 7 11.44 -4.97 -35.19
C PHE A 7 11.72 -3.74 -36.06
N LEU A 8 12.65 -2.88 -35.60
CA LEU A 8 13.04 -1.57 -36.18
C LEU A 8 12.36 -0.32 -35.56
N VAL A 9 12.19 -0.30 -34.24
CA VAL A 9 12.09 0.99 -33.52
C VAL A 9 13.52 1.53 -33.31
N SER A 10 13.78 2.79 -33.70
CA SER A 10 15.08 3.42 -33.46
C SER A 10 15.39 3.46 -31.95
N ALA A 11 16.67 3.52 -31.58
CA ALA A 11 17.06 3.61 -30.17
C ALA A 11 16.43 4.84 -29.49
N GLU A 12 16.29 5.95 -30.23
CA GLU A 12 15.65 7.19 -29.78
C GLU A 12 14.17 6.98 -29.47
N VAL A 13 13.40 6.39 -30.39
CA VAL A 13 11.97 6.13 -30.15
C VAL A 13 11.77 5.18 -28.96
N ARG A 14 12.69 4.24 -28.75
CA ARG A 14 12.66 3.39 -27.55
C ARG A 14 12.88 4.19 -26.27
N LEU A 15 13.84 5.11 -26.25
CA LEU A 15 14.12 5.96 -25.08
C LEU A 15 12.92 6.86 -24.77
N ASP A 16 12.35 7.50 -25.78
CA ASP A 16 11.16 8.33 -25.64
C ASP A 16 9.97 7.51 -25.13
N ALA A 17 9.77 6.30 -25.66
CA ALA A 17 8.71 5.41 -25.23
C ALA A 17 8.87 4.98 -23.76
N VAL A 18 10.11 4.68 -23.32
CA VAL A 18 10.42 4.34 -21.92
C VAL A 18 10.09 5.53 -21.01
N GLU A 19 10.53 6.74 -21.37
CA GLU A 19 10.18 7.95 -20.61
C GLU A 19 8.66 8.10 -20.52
N VAL A 20 7.96 8.14 -21.65
CA VAL A 20 6.51 8.38 -21.71
C VAL A 20 5.76 7.32 -20.91
N PHE A 21 6.14 6.05 -21.04
CA PHE A 21 5.51 4.95 -20.32
C PHE A 21 5.66 5.11 -18.80
N PHE A 22 6.88 5.22 -18.27
CA PHE A 22 7.07 5.27 -16.82
C PHE A 22 6.63 6.59 -16.19
N ARG A 23 6.64 7.69 -16.96
CA ARG A 23 6.18 9.00 -16.52
C ARG A 23 4.67 9.13 -16.43
N SER A 24 3.95 8.49 -17.35
CA SER A 24 2.50 8.66 -17.51
C SER A 24 1.69 7.55 -16.85
N ASN A 25 2.34 6.43 -16.49
CA ASN A 25 1.66 5.31 -15.86
C ASN A 25 1.79 5.35 -14.34
N ARG A 26 0.80 4.70 -13.72
CA ARG A 26 0.69 4.46 -12.30
C ARG A 26 0.93 3.00 -12.02
N PHE A 27 1.89 2.69 -11.15
CA PHE A 27 2.27 1.32 -10.86
C PHE A 27 1.76 0.93 -9.48
N CYS A 28 0.83 -0.03 -9.44
CA CYS A 28 0.34 -0.61 -8.21
C CYS A 28 1.11 -1.90 -7.91
N ILE A 29 1.87 -1.89 -6.82
CA ILE A 29 2.70 -3.00 -6.38
C ILE A 29 1.92 -3.74 -5.31
N LEU A 30 1.42 -4.91 -5.70
CA LEU A 30 0.59 -5.75 -4.85
C LEU A 30 1.44 -6.59 -3.89
N PRO A 31 0.87 -6.96 -2.72
CA PRO A 31 1.47 -8.01 -1.91
C PRO A 31 1.53 -9.32 -2.72
N PHE A 32 2.34 -10.29 -2.26
CA PHE A 32 2.66 -11.51 -3.02
C PHE A 32 1.45 -12.16 -3.70
N THR A 33 1.66 -12.57 -4.94
CA THR A 33 0.68 -13.24 -5.80
C THR A 33 0.56 -14.73 -5.44
N SER A 34 0.17 -15.06 -4.21
CA SER A 34 -0.43 -16.39 -4.04
C SER A 34 -1.82 -16.34 -4.69
N GLN A 35 -2.18 -17.40 -5.40
CA GLN A 35 -3.54 -17.61 -5.94
C GLN A 35 -4.61 -17.59 -4.83
N ASP A 36 -4.17 -17.56 -3.57
CA ASP A 36 -4.94 -17.42 -2.33
C ASP A 36 -5.22 -15.97 -1.91
N LEU A 37 -5.11 -14.98 -2.82
CA LEU A 37 -5.74 -13.67 -2.61
C LEU A 37 -7.26 -13.80 -2.35
N HIS A 38 -7.89 -14.90 -2.81
CA HIS A 38 -9.26 -15.26 -2.44
C HIS A 38 -9.45 -15.60 -0.95
N LEU A 39 -8.36 -15.86 -0.23
CA LEU A 39 -8.37 -16.24 1.18
C LEU A 39 -7.65 -15.24 2.09
N GLY A 40 -7.02 -14.19 1.54
CA GLY A 40 -6.38 -13.14 2.34
C GLY A 40 -5.30 -13.67 3.29
N CYS A 41 -4.66 -14.77 2.91
CA CYS A 41 -3.75 -15.51 3.77
C CYS A 41 -2.34 -15.48 3.19
N HIS A 42 -1.42 -14.73 3.82
CA HIS A 42 0.01 -14.91 3.55
C HIS A 42 0.52 -16.16 4.30
N PRO A 43 0.97 -17.22 3.61
CA PRO A 43 1.81 -18.25 4.21
C PRO A 43 3.06 -17.63 4.86
N VAL A 44 3.60 -18.27 5.89
CA VAL A 44 4.84 -17.79 6.56
C VAL A 44 6.00 -17.80 5.56
N GLU A 45 5.96 -18.71 4.61
CA GLU A 45 6.88 -18.86 3.49
C GLU A 45 6.96 -17.59 2.61
N ASP A 46 5.88 -16.81 2.51
CA ASP A 46 5.89 -15.52 1.79
C ASP A 46 6.78 -14.49 2.48
N LEU A 47 6.94 -14.54 3.81
CA LEU A 47 7.82 -13.63 4.55
C LEU A 47 9.31 -13.89 4.26
N MET A 48 9.63 -15.06 3.69
CA MET A 48 10.98 -15.40 3.27
C MET A 48 11.33 -14.80 1.91
N GLN A 49 10.33 -14.42 1.11
CA GLN A 49 10.53 -13.81 -0.19
C GLN A 49 10.97 -12.34 -0.08
N PRO A 50 11.66 -11.78 -1.10
CA PRO A 50 11.94 -10.36 -1.15
C PRO A 50 10.65 -9.55 -1.30
N LEU A 51 10.60 -8.35 -0.72
CA LEU A 51 9.43 -7.47 -0.83
C LEU A 51 9.06 -7.24 -2.31
N PRO A 52 7.77 -7.27 -2.70
CA PRO A 52 7.36 -7.08 -4.10
C PRO A 52 7.90 -5.79 -4.74
N ILE A 53 8.05 -4.72 -3.95
CA ILE A 53 8.66 -3.46 -4.42
C ILE A 53 10.10 -3.64 -4.91
N ARG A 54 10.87 -4.55 -4.29
CA ARG A 54 12.23 -4.86 -4.72
C ARG A 54 12.22 -5.49 -6.12
N SER A 55 11.37 -6.49 -6.33
CA SER A 55 11.24 -7.18 -7.62
C SER A 55 10.76 -6.24 -8.71
N PHE A 56 9.84 -5.32 -8.38
CA PHE A 56 9.40 -4.28 -9.29
C PHE A 56 10.57 -3.36 -9.68
N LEU A 57 11.24 -2.74 -8.69
CA LEU A 57 12.27 -1.73 -8.94
C LEU A 57 13.56 -2.29 -9.54
N ARG A 58 13.92 -3.55 -9.26
CA ARG A 58 15.22 -4.13 -9.67
C ARG A 58 15.13 -5.15 -10.79
N SER A 59 13.95 -5.71 -11.05
CA SER A 59 13.79 -6.79 -12.03
C SER A 59 12.74 -6.51 -13.08
N THR A 60 11.77 -5.61 -12.81
CA THR A 60 10.69 -5.29 -13.74
C THR A 60 10.92 -3.97 -14.46
N VAL A 61 11.31 -2.93 -13.71
CA VAL A 61 11.61 -1.61 -14.29
C VAL A 61 13.04 -1.62 -14.83
N PRO A 62 13.26 -1.31 -16.12
CA PRO A 62 14.62 -1.15 -16.64
C PRO A 62 15.27 0.08 -16.01
N ASP A 63 16.60 0.07 -15.86
CA ASP A 63 17.35 1.17 -15.21
C ASP A 63 17.03 2.54 -15.80
N LEU A 64 16.92 2.61 -17.13
CA LEU A 64 16.56 3.83 -17.86
C LEU A 64 15.16 4.36 -17.51
N GLY A 65 14.25 3.51 -17.03
CA GLY A 65 12.89 3.88 -16.64
C GLY A 65 12.78 4.42 -15.22
N LEU A 66 13.73 4.09 -14.32
CA LEU A 66 13.66 4.47 -12.90
C LEU A 66 13.53 5.98 -12.67
N PRO A 67 14.31 6.86 -13.33
CA PRO A 67 14.20 8.31 -13.13
C PRO A 67 12.88 8.90 -13.65
N HIS A 68 12.14 8.15 -14.47
CA HIS A 68 10.87 8.57 -15.05
C HIS A 68 9.67 8.17 -14.21
N LEU A 69 9.81 7.27 -13.22
CA LEU A 69 8.73 6.92 -12.31
C LEU A 69 8.17 8.17 -11.61
N ARG A 70 6.84 8.35 -11.69
CA ARG A 70 6.13 9.47 -11.05
C ARG A 70 5.10 9.02 -10.03
N PHE A 71 4.61 7.79 -10.12
CA PHE A 71 3.53 7.31 -9.28
C PHE A 71 3.72 5.85 -8.92
N ILE A 72 3.92 5.58 -7.63
CA ILE A 72 4.03 4.23 -7.08
C ILE A 72 2.97 4.06 -6.00
N GLU A 73 2.22 2.97 -6.08
CA GLU A 73 1.33 2.52 -5.01
C GLU A 73 1.88 1.25 -4.40
N LEU A 74 1.95 1.23 -3.07
CA LEU A 74 2.35 0.08 -2.29
C LEU A 74 1.13 -0.43 -1.56
N ALA A 75 0.64 -1.58 -2.01
CA ALA A 75 -0.38 -2.30 -1.30
C ALA A 75 0.26 -3.27 -0.30
N PHE A 76 -0.16 -3.13 0.95
CA PHE A 76 0.14 -4.07 2.02
C PHE A 76 -1.11 -4.89 2.26
N GLY A 77 -0.95 -6.21 2.13
CA GLY A 77 -2.04 -7.14 2.32
C GLY A 77 -2.50 -7.19 3.78
N PRO A 78 -3.74 -7.60 4.03
CA PRO A 78 -4.20 -7.86 5.38
C PRO A 78 -3.36 -8.96 6.00
N VAL A 79 -2.91 -8.70 7.23
CA VAL A 79 -2.08 -9.65 7.96
C VAL A 79 -2.97 -10.71 8.59
N ARG A 80 -2.67 -12.00 8.37
CA ARG A 80 -3.27 -13.07 9.18
C ARG A 80 -2.92 -12.81 10.64
N MET A 81 -3.93 -12.58 11.45
CA MET A 81 -3.81 -12.26 12.87
C MET A 81 -3.49 -13.49 13.73
N ASN A 82 -2.53 -14.32 13.30
CA ASN A 82 -1.96 -15.36 14.14
C ASN A 82 -0.70 -14.83 14.83
N ASN A 83 -0.45 -15.29 16.06
CA ASN A 83 0.65 -14.76 16.88
C ASN A 83 2.03 -15.01 16.27
N ALA A 84 2.21 -16.11 15.53
CA ALA A 84 3.49 -16.50 14.94
C ALA A 84 3.88 -15.59 13.77
N LEU A 85 2.92 -15.23 12.91
CA LEU A 85 3.13 -14.30 11.80
C LEU A 85 3.40 -12.89 12.34
N HIS A 86 2.62 -12.44 13.33
CA HIS A 86 2.84 -11.14 13.96
C HIS A 86 4.23 -10.95 14.56
N ALA A 87 4.83 -12.01 15.11
CA ALA A 87 6.18 -11.94 15.66
C ALA A 87 7.24 -11.68 14.57
N GLN A 88 7.00 -12.11 13.33
CA GLN A 88 7.96 -12.03 12.22
C GLN A 88 7.78 -10.79 11.35
N LEU A 89 6.60 -10.15 11.37
CA LEU A 89 6.29 -9.00 10.51
C LEU A 89 7.17 -7.78 10.73
N PRO A 90 7.56 -7.40 11.97
CA PRO A 90 8.51 -6.30 12.16
C PRO A 90 9.81 -6.53 11.39
N ASP A 91 10.37 -7.74 11.46
CA ASP A 91 11.60 -8.09 10.76
C ASP A 91 11.41 -8.17 9.24
N PHE A 92 10.25 -8.64 8.79
CA PHE A 92 9.90 -8.63 7.39
C PHE A 92 9.85 -7.19 6.82
N TYR A 93 9.15 -6.29 7.49
CA TYR A 93 9.05 -4.89 7.06
C TYR A 93 10.31 -4.07 7.36
N ASN A 94 11.21 -4.54 8.23
CA ASN A 94 12.54 -3.94 8.38
C ASN A 94 13.33 -3.99 7.06
N LYS A 95 13.06 -4.98 6.19
CA LYS A 95 13.63 -5.07 4.84
C LYS A 95 13.25 -3.87 3.95
N LEU A 96 12.15 -3.17 4.26
CA LEU A 96 11.71 -1.97 3.53
C LEU A 96 12.79 -0.87 3.55
N THR A 97 13.64 -0.84 4.58
CA THR A 97 14.74 0.12 4.69
C THR A 97 15.66 0.07 3.47
N THR A 98 16.02 -1.12 3.00
CA THR A 98 16.89 -1.29 1.82
C THR A 98 16.24 -0.75 0.55
N GLU A 99 14.92 -0.93 0.41
CA GLU A 99 14.20 -0.47 -0.77
C GLU A 99 13.93 1.03 -0.73
N VAL A 100 13.71 1.59 0.46
CA VAL A 100 13.64 3.04 0.67
C VAL A 100 14.96 3.73 0.30
N THR A 101 16.10 3.16 0.71
CA THR A 101 17.42 3.67 0.28
C THR A 101 17.56 3.63 -1.25
N PHE A 102 17.18 2.52 -1.87
CA PHE A 102 17.23 2.39 -3.33
C PHE A 102 16.36 3.45 -4.03
N ILE A 103 15.15 3.70 -3.52
CA ILE A 103 14.23 4.73 -4.06
C ILE A 103 14.90 6.11 -4.01
N LYS A 104 15.55 6.47 -2.90
CA LYS A 104 16.24 7.76 -2.77
C LYS A 104 17.36 7.94 -3.79
N GLU A 105 18.11 6.88 -4.04
CA GLU A 105 19.30 6.91 -4.89
C GLU A 105 18.96 6.94 -6.38
N HIS A 106 17.83 6.34 -6.78
CA HIS A 106 17.54 6.08 -8.20
C HIS A 106 16.30 6.80 -8.74
N LEU A 107 15.41 7.30 -7.87
CA LEU A 107 14.17 7.98 -8.28
C LEU A 107 14.23 9.48 -7.95
N HIS A 108 13.49 10.27 -8.73
CA HIS A 108 13.36 11.71 -8.49
C HIS A 108 12.24 11.99 -7.47
N LEU A 109 12.57 12.02 -6.18
CA LEU A 109 11.59 12.16 -5.09
C LEU A 109 10.65 13.36 -5.27
N GLY A 110 11.17 14.54 -5.62
CA GLY A 110 10.36 15.75 -5.83
C GLY A 110 9.34 15.68 -6.97
N ARG A 111 9.35 14.59 -7.75
CA ARG A 111 8.36 14.30 -8.79
C ARG A 111 7.57 13.01 -8.53
N LEU A 112 7.89 12.30 -7.46
CA LEU A 112 7.30 11.02 -7.09
C LEU A 112 6.13 11.23 -6.14
N THR A 113 4.96 10.75 -6.53
CA THR A 113 3.83 10.51 -5.65
C THR A 113 3.89 9.07 -5.18
N LEU A 114 3.90 8.88 -3.86
CA LEU A 114 3.84 7.58 -3.22
C LEU A 114 2.49 7.40 -2.55
N VAL A 115 1.83 6.27 -2.81
CA VAL A 115 0.57 5.91 -2.15
C VAL A 115 0.76 4.63 -1.38
N VAL A 116 0.28 4.59 -0.15
CA VAL A 116 0.28 3.39 0.68
C VAL A 116 -1.16 2.98 0.94
N HIS A 117 -1.45 1.73 0.61
CA HIS A 117 -2.71 1.08 0.94
C HIS A 117 -2.45 0.02 2.00
N MET A 118 -3.12 0.10 3.14
CA MET A 118 -3.20 -0.99 4.10
C MET A 118 -4.62 -1.55 4.03
N ALA A 119 -4.81 -2.60 3.24
CA ALA A 119 -6.14 -3.14 2.99
C ALA A 119 -6.66 -3.96 4.18
N ASP A 120 -7.96 -3.84 4.43
CA ASP A 120 -8.68 -4.77 5.30
C ASP A 120 -9.16 -6.02 4.56
N LEU A 121 -9.42 -7.11 5.28
CA LEU A 121 -10.15 -8.25 4.69
C LEU A 121 -11.62 -7.85 4.54
N CYS A 122 -12.14 -7.96 3.32
CA CYS A 122 -13.53 -7.67 2.96
C CYS A 122 -14.58 -8.31 3.90
N HIS A 123 -15.66 -7.55 4.10
CA HIS A 123 -16.93 -7.87 4.78
C HIS A 123 -17.66 -9.12 4.33
N HIS A 124 -17.30 -9.69 3.20
CA HIS A 124 -17.97 -10.88 2.66
C HIS A 124 -17.04 -12.10 2.63
N SER A 125 -15.87 -11.99 3.24
CA SER A 125 -14.97 -13.13 3.34
C SER A 125 -15.46 -14.10 4.42
N ALA A 126 -15.29 -15.41 4.22
CA ALA A 126 -15.60 -16.45 5.22
C ALA A 126 -14.81 -16.32 6.54
N PHE A 127 -14.03 -15.24 6.72
CA PHE A 127 -13.12 -14.99 7.82
C PHE A 127 -13.65 -14.02 8.88
N ILE A 128 -14.83 -13.42 8.69
CA ILE A 128 -15.50 -12.60 9.73
C ILE A 128 -15.54 -13.32 11.09
N PRO A 129 -15.96 -14.61 11.17
CA PRO A 129 -16.01 -15.31 12.45
C PRO A 129 -14.62 -15.51 13.06
N THR A 130 -13.59 -15.65 12.22
CA THR A 130 -12.20 -15.81 12.67
C THR A 130 -11.64 -14.52 13.25
N ARG A 131 -12.03 -13.36 12.70
CA ARG A 131 -11.50 -12.06 13.13
C ARG A 131 -12.21 -11.50 14.35
N ALA A 132 -13.51 -11.71 14.49
CA ALA A 132 -14.25 -11.38 15.70
C ALA A 132 -13.72 -12.12 16.95
N ALA A 133 -13.06 -13.27 16.74
CA ALA A 133 -12.40 -14.05 17.78
C ALA A 133 -10.93 -13.65 18.03
N VAL A 134 -10.37 -12.70 17.25
CA VAL A 134 -8.99 -12.22 17.44
C VAL A 134 -8.95 -11.28 18.64
N PRO A 135 -8.08 -11.54 19.64
CA PRO A 135 -7.95 -10.66 20.79
C PRO A 135 -7.44 -9.26 20.42
N ASP A 136 -7.95 -8.20 21.06
CA ASP A 136 -7.54 -6.81 20.81
C ASP A 136 -6.03 -6.57 20.87
N LYS A 137 -5.32 -7.33 21.72
CA LYS A 137 -3.85 -7.26 21.80
C LYS A 137 -3.17 -7.59 20.47
N VAL A 138 -3.78 -8.43 19.64
CA VAL A 138 -3.31 -8.78 18.31
C VAL A 138 -3.70 -7.70 17.30
N LEU A 139 -4.90 -7.14 17.42
CA LEU A 139 -5.34 -5.99 16.60
C LEU A 139 -4.44 -4.77 16.83
N ARG A 140 -4.06 -4.47 18.08
CA ARG A 140 -3.10 -3.41 18.42
C ARG A 140 -1.73 -3.60 17.77
N ARG A 141 -1.30 -4.85 17.52
CA ARG A 141 -0.03 -5.12 16.82
C ARG A 141 -0.10 -4.72 15.35
N VAL A 142 -1.29 -4.65 14.74
CA VAL A 142 -1.43 -4.12 13.37
C VAL A 142 -1.08 -2.63 13.33
N GLY A 143 -1.55 -1.87 14.33
CA GLY A 143 -1.17 -0.46 14.49
C GLY A 143 0.35 -0.27 14.59
N THR A 144 1.05 -1.14 15.33
CA THR A 144 2.52 -1.14 15.38
C THR A 144 3.17 -1.33 14.00
N MET A 145 2.55 -2.09 13.09
CA MET A 145 3.08 -2.24 11.72
C MET A 145 2.92 -0.96 10.91
N TYR A 146 1.79 -0.27 11.05
CA TYR A 146 1.56 1.02 10.39
C TYR A 146 2.64 2.01 10.83
N GLU A 147 2.96 2.05 12.12
CA GLU A 147 4.07 2.86 12.62
C GLU A 147 5.43 2.44 12.06
N ILE A 148 5.75 1.14 12.02
CA ILE A 148 7.03 0.66 11.48
C ILE A 148 7.16 1.10 10.02
N ILE A 149 6.14 0.86 9.20
CA ILE A 149 6.15 1.21 7.77
C ILE A 149 6.25 2.72 7.61
N GLY A 150 5.41 3.50 8.32
CA GLY A 150 5.46 4.96 8.32
C GLY A 150 6.84 5.50 8.69
N LYS A 151 7.47 4.99 9.76
CA LYS A 151 8.83 5.39 10.18
C LYS A 151 9.89 5.09 9.12
N ARG A 152 9.78 3.99 8.37
CA ARG A 152 10.72 3.70 7.27
C ARG A 152 10.51 4.64 6.10
N LEU A 153 9.25 4.86 5.71
CA LEU A 153 8.88 5.75 4.62
C LEU A 153 9.17 7.22 4.93
N ALA A 154 9.13 7.62 6.20
CA ALA A 154 9.48 8.98 6.63
C ALA A 154 10.90 9.40 6.27
N SER A 155 11.79 8.43 6.03
CA SER A 155 13.10 8.78 5.54
C SER A 155 13.08 9.28 4.08
N LEU A 156 12.04 9.00 3.28
CA LEU A 156 11.82 9.52 1.93
C LEU A 156 11.42 11.01 1.92
N SER A 157 12.19 11.87 2.61
CA SER A 157 11.94 13.30 2.60
C SER A 157 12.04 13.88 1.19
N GLY A 158 11.14 14.83 0.87
CA GLY A 158 11.12 15.50 -0.43
C GLY A 158 10.31 14.80 -1.53
N LEU A 159 9.40 13.88 -1.16
CA LEU A 159 8.37 13.39 -2.09
C LEU A 159 7.51 14.55 -2.63
N LYS A 160 6.93 14.38 -3.83
CA LYS A 160 5.95 15.33 -4.37
C LYS A 160 4.66 15.31 -3.55
N CYS A 161 4.12 14.10 -3.37
CA CYS A 161 2.94 13.84 -2.55
C CYS A 161 3.10 12.47 -1.90
N PHE A 162 2.48 12.31 -0.74
CA PHE A 162 2.31 11.01 -0.09
C PHE A 162 0.87 10.87 0.36
N TYR A 163 0.21 9.77 0.00
CA TYR A 163 -1.16 9.50 0.42
C TYR A 163 -1.20 8.17 1.18
N ALA A 164 -1.85 8.17 2.34
CA ALA A 164 -2.12 6.97 3.10
C ALA A 164 -3.61 6.63 3.01
N PHE A 165 -3.92 5.37 2.68
CA PHE A 165 -5.26 4.79 2.75
C PHE A 165 -5.18 3.58 3.68
N LEU A 166 -5.64 3.75 4.91
CA LEU A 166 -5.42 2.77 5.99
C LEU A 166 -6.73 2.16 6.45
N ALA A 167 -6.76 0.84 6.63
CA ALA A 167 -7.87 0.18 7.32
C ALA A 167 -7.88 0.50 8.83
N GLU A 168 -9.05 0.43 9.46
CA GLU A 168 -9.19 0.46 10.93
C GLU A 168 -9.02 -0.96 11.50
N PRO A 169 -7.93 -1.28 12.22
CA PRO A 169 -7.70 -2.64 12.71
C PRO A 169 -8.76 -3.13 13.71
N LEU A 170 -9.42 -2.23 14.44
CA LEU A 170 -10.46 -2.53 15.43
C LEU A 170 -11.88 -2.50 14.87
N ARG A 171 -12.05 -2.33 13.55
CA ARG A 171 -13.36 -2.19 12.88
C ARG A 171 -14.39 -3.18 13.38
N TRP A 172 -14.01 -4.46 13.43
CA TRP A 172 -14.87 -5.57 13.85
C TRP A 172 -15.28 -5.54 15.33
N SER A 173 -14.41 -5.02 16.21
CA SER A 173 -14.78 -4.86 17.62
C SER A 173 -15.77 -3.71 17.79
N ILE A 174 -15.56 -2.64 17.02
CA ILE A 174 -16.43 -1.46 17.04
C ILE A 174 -17.82 -1.82 16.50
N GLU A 175 -17.90 -2.48 15.34
CA GLU A 175 -19.16 -2.92 14.72
C GLU A 175 -19.97 -3.89 15.60
N ARG A 176 -19.30 -4.64 16.49
CA ARG A 176 -19.97 -5.54 17.43
C ARG A 176 -20.57 -4.80 18.64
N GLU A 177 -19.97 -3.68 19.03
CA GLU A 177 -20.26 -3.00 20.29
C GLU A 177 -21.14 -1.75 20.12
N ALA A 178 -21.09 -1.12 18.94
CA ALA A 178 -21.85 0.09 18.62
C ALA A 178 -23.06 -0.21 17.74
N SER A 179 -24.02 0.72 17.73
CA SER A 179 -25.02 0.76 16.66
C SER A 179 -24.34 0.97 15.31
N THR A 180 -24.97 0.55 14.21
CA THR A 180 -24.36 0.60 12.86
C THR A 180 -23.86 2.01 12.51
N ASP A 181 -24.69 3.04 12.71
CA ASP A 181 -24.35 4.42 12.37
C ASP A 181 -23.21 4.97 13.24
N GLU A 182 -23.27 4.79 14.56
CA GLU A 182 -22.23 5.26 15.49
C GLU A 182 -20.89 4.54 15.27
N GLY A 183 -20.95 3.23 14.97
CA GLY A 183 -19.77 2.43 14.68
C GLY A 183 -19.08 2.87 13.40
N GLU A 184 -19.86 3.13 12.34
CA GLU A 184 -19.34 3.61 11.05
C GLU A 184 -18.68 5.00 11.16
N GLU A 185 -19.29 5.92 11.89
CA GLU A 185 -18.71 7.24 12.15
C GLU A 185 -17.38 7.11 12.92
N LEU A 186 -17.36 6.31 14.00
CA LEU A 186 -16.16 6.08 14.79
C LEU A 186 -15.03 5.43 13.95
N ILE A 187 -15.35 4.45 13.11
CA ILE A 187 -14.37 3.80 12.22
C ILE A 187 -13.78 4.82 11.24
N ARG A 188 -14.63 5.67 10.66
CA ARG A 188 -14.21 6.70 9.71
C ARG A 188 -13.26 7.70 10.36
N ASP A 189 -13.61 8.20 11.55
CA ASP A 189 -12.79 9.15 12.28
C ASP A 189 -11.44 8.55 12.68
N LEU A 190 -11.45 7.31 13.20
CA LEU A 190 -10.23 6.61 13.60
C LEU A 190 -9.33 6.27 12.40
N LYS A 191 -9.91 5.96 11.25
CA LYS A 191 -9.20 5.76 9.98
C LYS A 191 -8.56 7.07 9.52
N SER A 192 -9.36 8.13 9.42
CA SER A 192 -8.87 9.45 8.97
C SER A 192 -7.76 9.98 9.86
N ALA A 193 -7.86 9.82 11.19
CA ALA A 193 -6.80 10.20 12.11
C ALA A 193 -5.47 9.46 11.82
N LYS A 194 -5.52 8.13 11.62
CA LYS A 194 -4.32 7.33 11.32
C LYS A 194 -3.69 7.70 9.98
N GLU A 195 -4.53 7.98 8.97
CA GLU A 195 -4.05 8.42 7.66
C GLU A 195 -3.30 9.74 7.77
N ILE A 196 -3.88 10.72 8.46
CA ILE A 196 -3.26 12.03 8.71
C ILE A 196 -1.95 11.87 9.49
N ASP A 197 -1.94 11.05 10.54
CA ASP A 197 -0.74 10.81 11.35
C ASP A 197 0.40 10.19 10.52
N MET A 198 0.09 9.20 9.67
CA MET A 198 1.09 8.61 8.78
C MET A 198 1.56 9.58 7.71
N GLU A 199 0.65 10.38 7.14
CA GLU A 199 0.98 11.38 6.13
C GLU A 199 1.92 12.46 6.67
N ARG A 200 1.62 12.99 7.85
CA ARG A 200 2.48 13.94 8.55
C ARG A 200 3.81 13.34 8.98
N LEU A 201 3.80 12.10 9.44
CA LEU A 201 5.04 11.38 9.76
C LEU A 201 5.97 11.30 8.54
N VAL A 202 5.43 11.14 7.33
CA VAL A 202 6.24 11.02 6.11
C VAL A 202 6.60 12.37 5.48
N MET A 203 5.66 13.31 5.44
CA MET A 203 5.80 14.57 4.70
C MET A 203 6.13 15.79 5.57
N GLY A 204 5.98 15.68 6.89
CA GLY A 204 6.09 16.77 7.86
C GLY A 204 4.74 17.22 8.40
N ASP A 205 4.75 17.84 9.59
CA ASP A 205 3.54 18.20 10.36
C ASP A 205 2.59 19.15 9.62
N ASP A 206 3.13 20.03 8.77
CA ASP A 206 2.37 21.01 7.99
C ASP A 206 1.71 20.41 6.74
N TYR A 207 1.94 19.13 6.44
CA TYR A 207 1.39 18.48 5.26
C TYR A 207 -0.10 18.17 5.41
N VAL A 208 -0.89 18.57 4.41
CA VAL A 208 -2.32 18.29 4.29
C VAL A 208 -2.59 17.63 2.95
N ALA A 209 -2.77 16.30 2.93
CA ALA A 209 -2.85 15.52 1.69
C ALA A 209 -4.00 15.96 0.75
N VAL A 210 -5.10 16.46 1.33
CA VAL A 210 -6.26 16.98 0.58
C VAL A 210 -5.87 18.16 -0.31
N ASP A 211 -5.08 19.11 0.20
CA ASP A 211 -4.59 20.28 -0.54
C ASP A 211 -3.67 19.86 -1.71
N HIS A 212 -3.07 18.68 -1.58
CA HIS A 212 -2.21 18.06 -2.58
C HIS A 212 -2.92 17.08 -3.50
N GLY A 213 -4.25 17.02 -3.49
CA GLY A 213 -5.01 16.27 -4.47
C GLY A 213 -5.50 14.89 -4.04
N LYS A 214 -5.42 14.54 -2.74
CA LYS A 214 -5.83 13.21 -2.25
C LYS A 214 -7.31 12.89 -2.56
N LEU A 215 -8.20 13.88 -2.60
CA LEU A 215 -9.61 13.66 -2.95
C LEU A 215 -9.84 13.40 -4.44
N GLN A 216 -8.96 13.90 -5.30
CA GLN A 216 -8.99 13.68 -6.75
C GLN A 216 -8.24 12.40 -7.14
N TYR A 217 -7.56 11.77 -6.19
CA TYR A 217 -6.90 10.49 -6.41
C TYR A 217 -7.94 9.40 -6.62
N ILE A 218 -7.99 8.87 -7.84
CA ILE A 218 -8.84 7.74 -8.21
C ILE A 218 -8.19 6.48 -7.66
N GLN A 219 -8.76 5.85 -6.65
CA GLN A 219 -8.24 4.59 -6.09
C GLN A 219 -8.02 3.52 -7.17
N SER A 220 -7.02 2.67 -6.99
CA SER A 220 -6.78 1.58 -7.94
C SER A 220 -7.92 0.56 -7.88
N ALA A 221 -8.25 -0.04 -9.03
CA ALA A 221 -9.29 -1.08 -9.11
C ALA A 221 -9.02 -2.26 -8.16
N TRP A 222 -7.74 -2.53 -7.86
CA TRP A 222 -7.37 -3.49 -6.84
C TRP A 222 -7.86 -3.06 -5.45
N TYR A 223 -7.60 -1.82 -5.04
CA TYR A 223 -8.03 -1.33 -3.73
C TYR A 223 -9.55 -1.38 -3.59
N VAL A 224 -10.28 -0.87 -4.58
CA VAL A 224 -11.76 -0.91 -4.64
C VAL A 224 -12.29 -2.34 -4.45
N LYS A 225 -11.71 -3.31 -5.16
CA LYS A 225 -12.11 -4.73 -5.09
C LYS A 225 -11.83 -5.37 -3.73
N ASN A 226 -10.74 -5.00 -3.06
CA ASN A 226 -10.34 -5.66 -1.81
C ASN A 226 -10.91 -4.97 -0.56
N GLU A 227 -11.22 -3.68 -0.63
CA GLU A 227 -11.87 -2.94 0.45
C GLU A 227 -13.40 -2.93 0.36
N GLY A 228 -13.99 -3.57 -0.66
CA GLY A 228 -15.44 -3.73 -0.76
C GLY A 228 -16.21 -2.43 -0.98
N TRP A 229 -15.68 -1.51 -1.80
CA TRP A 229 -16.27 -0.18 -2.05
C TRP A 229 -17.58 -0.16 -2.85
N ASP A 230 -18.30 -1.29 -2.98
CA ASP A 230 -19.66 -1.30 -3.52
C ASP A 230 -20.66 -0.49 -2.64
N GLU A 231 -20.24 -0.02 -1.46
CA GLU A 231 -21.09 0.72 -0.50
C GLU A 231 -20.94 2.26 -0.53
N ILE A 232 -20.10 2.86 -1.37
CA ILE A 232 -19.92 4.35 -1.38
C ILE A 232 -20.51 5.02 -2.65
N TYR A 233 -20.96 4.23 -3.63
CA TYR A 233 -21.73 4.73 -4.79
C TYR A 233 -23.14 4.14 -4.87
N GLY A 234 -23.82 4.07 -3.71
CA GLY A 234 -25.28 3.94 -3.61
C GLY A 234 -25.94 5.29 -3.38
#